data_AF-A0A537T2G2-F1
#
_entry.id   AF-A0A537T2G2-F1
#
_cell.length_a   1.000
_cell.length_b   1.000
_cell.length_c   1.000
_cell.angle_alpha   90.00
_cell.angle_beta   90.00
_cell.angle_gamma   90.00
#
_symmetry.space_group_name_H-M   'P 1'
#
loop_
_entity.id
_entity.type
_entity.pdbx_description
1 polymer ?
#
loop_
_entity_poly.entity_id
_entity_poly.type
_entity_poly.pdbx_seq_one_letter_code
_entity_poly.pdbx_strand_id
1 'polypeptide(L)'
;MMSGRALLLAFAFVATLAALPAAPARAANWLELNFYLSGPQYEGKLPPCDYRDALLRIASRFNQKEDMYWATDLRILNFEKVRETSFRPWAAQTIPRRFCSGIVEISDGSRHVIHYSIAEDAGMIGASWGV
;
A
#
# COMPACT_ATOMS: atom_id res chain seq x y z
N MET A 1 44.12 15.44 -24.04
CA MET A 1 44.40 16.50 -23.06
C MET A 1 43.19 17.42 -22.99
N MET A 2 42.34 17.28 -21.97
CA MET A 2 41.17 18.15 -21.81
C MET A 2 41.65 19.57 -21.49
N SER A 3 41.18 20.56 -22.27
CA SER A 3 41.48 21.98 -22.05
C SER A 3 41.04 22.40 -20.64
N GLY A 4 41.87 23.19 -19.94
CA GLY A 4 41.60 23.64 -18.56
C GLY A 4 40.24 24.33 -18.38
N ARG A 5 39.69 24.92 -19.45
CA ARG A 5 38.32 25.48 -19.46
C ARG A 5 37.23 24.42 -19.34
N ALA A 6 37.42 23.25 -19.94
CA ALA A 6 36.48 22.12 -19.83
C ALA A 6 36.50 21.52 -18.41
N LEU A 7 37.66 21.50 -17.75
CA LEU A 7 37.79 21.04 -16.37
C LEU A 7 37.09 22.00 -15.39
N LEU A 8 37.25 23.30 -15.59
CA LEU A 8 36.62 24.35 -14.77
C LEU A 8 35.10 24.35 -14.92
N LEU A 9 34.59 24.16 -16.14
CA LEU A 9 33.14 24.06 -16.40
C LEU A 9 32.53 22.80 -15.78
N ALA A 10 33.24 21.66 -15.84
CA ALA A 10 32.79 20.43 -15.20
C ALA A 10 32.76 20.56 -13.67
N PHE A 11 33.78 21.20 -13.07
CA PHE A 11 33.80 21.45 -11.62
C PHE A 11 32.68 22.40 -11.17
N ALA A 12 32.43 23.46 -11.95
CA ALA A 12 31.34 24.40 -11.67
C ALA A 12 29.97 23.70 -11.73
N PHE A 13 29.75 22.83 -12.71
CA PHE A 13 28.50 22.09 -12.86
C PHE A 13 28.26 21.10 -11.70
N VAL A 14 29.31 20.36 -11.28
CA VAL A 14 29.23 19.44 -10.13
C VAL A 14 29.00 20.21 -8.83
N ALA A 15 29.65 21.35 -8.63
CA ALA A 15 29.43 22.20 -7.46
C ALA A 15 27.99 22.75 -7.41
N THR A 16 27.41 23.13 -8.55
CA THR A 16 26.00 23.56 -8.61
C THR A 16 25.01 22.44 -8.35
N LEU A 17 25.28 21.20 -8.77
CA LEU A 17 24.41 20.06 -8.44
C LEU A 17 24.49 19.67 -6.96
N ALA A 18 25.67 19.76 -6.34
CA ALA A 18 25.85 19.48 -4.92
C ALA A 18 25.23 20.55 -4.00
N ALA A 19 24.98 21.75 -4.53
CA ALA A 19 24.36 22.86 -3.83
C ALA A 19 22.82 22.93 -3.98
N LEU A 20 22.20 21.97 -4.68
CA LEU A 20 20.74 21.87 -4.74
C LEU A 20 20.23 21.58 -3.31
N PRO A 21 19.36 22.44 -2.74
CA PRO A 21 18.81 22.19 -1.41
C PRO A 21 17.98 20.90 -1.48
N ALA A 22 18.36 19.90 -0.69
CA ALA A 22 17.46 18.80 -0.37
C ALA A 22 16.23 19.42 0.31
N ALA A 23 15.07 19.39 -0.36
CA ALA A 23 13.84 19.90 0.22
C ALA A 23 13.62 19.21 1.58
N PRO A 24 13.43 19.96 2.68
CA PRO A 24 13.20 19.33 3.97
C PRO A 24 11.87 18.58 3.91
N ALA A 25 11.80 17.42 4.55
CA ALA A 25 10.53 16.80 4.90
C ALA A 25 9.79 17.79 5.81
N ARG A 26 8.86 18.59 5.25
CA ARG A 26 8.11 19.60 5.99
C ARG A 26 6.94 18.92 6.70
N ALA A 27 6.83 19.15 8.00
CA ALA A 27 5.59 18.90 8.73
C ALA A 27 4.46 19.76 8.14
N ALA A 28 3.23 19.25 8.17
CA ALA A 28 2.07 19.91 7.58
C ALA A 28 1.82 21.30 8.21
N ASN A 29 1.46 22.30 7.39
CA ASN A 29 1.14 23.66 7.87
C ASN A 29 -0.33 23.73 8.36
N TRP A 30 -0.67 24.77 9.13
CA TRP A 30 -2.03 25.05 9.64
C TRP A 30 -3.12 24.97 8.56
N LEU A 31 -2.86 25.45 7.33
CA LEU A 31 -3.82 25.35 6.22
C LEU A 31 -4.09 23.89 5.82
N GLU A 32 -3.05 23.05 5.77
CA GLU A 32 -3.17 21.62 5.44
C GLU A 32 -3.88 20.85 6.56
N LEU A 33 -3.61 21.21 7.83
CA LEU A 33 -4.27 20.63 9.01
C LEU A 33 -5.77 20.98 9.10
N ASN A 34 -6.16 22.20 8.71
CA ASN A 34 -7.55 22.68 8.87
C ASN A 34 -8.43 22.48 7.63
N PHE A 35 -7.85 22.50 6.43
CA PHE A 35 -8.62 22.46 5.18
C PHE A 35 -8.46 21.16 4.38
N TYR A 36 -7.86 20.12 4.96
CA TYR A 36 -7.54 18.86 4.27
C TYR A 36 -6.88 19.11 2.90
N LEU A 37 -6.00 20.12 2.86
CA LEU A 37 -5.18 20.49 1.70
C LEU A 37 -3.89 19.68 1.63
N SER A 38 -3.68 18.75 2.57
CA SER A 38 -2.69 17.70 2.39
C SER A 38 -3.09 16.93 1.14
N GLY A 39 -2.34 17.11 0.05
CA GLY A 39 -2.40 16.18 -1.08
C GLY A 39 -2.19 14.74 -0.60
N PRO A 40 -2.28 13.73 -1.48
CA PRO A 40 -2.05 12.34 -1.11
C PRO A 40 -0.60 12.13 -0.62
N GLN A 41 -0.35 12.42 0.65
CA GLN A 41 0.92 12.15 1.33
C GLN A 41 0.91 10.70 1.75
N TYR A 42 0.85 9.81 0.76
CA TYR A 42 0.79 8.39 1.01
C TYR A 42 2.13 7.90 1.52
N GLU A 43 2.15 7.44 2.76
CA GLU A 43 3.37 6.92 3.38
C GLU A 43 3.65 5.48 2.91
N GLY A 44 2.63 4.78 2.40
CA GLY A 44 2.75 3.37 1.98
C GLY A 44 2.93 2.42 3.15
N LYS A 45 2.58 2.84 4.38
CA LYS A 45 2.68 2.04 5.60
C LYS A 45 1.53 1.04 5.67
N LEU A 46 1.65 -0.02 4.88
CA LEU A 46 0.68 -1.10 4.83
C LEU A 46 1.15 -2.31 5.64
N PRO A 47 0.25 -2.96 6.39
CA PRO A 47 0.59 -4.18 7.11
C PRO A 47 1.02 -5.29 6.13
N PRO A 48 1.72 -6.32 6.63
CA PRO A 48 2.13 -7.46 5.81
C PRO A 48 0.91 -8.30 5.38
N CYS A 49 1.09 -9.18 4.40
CA CYS A 49 0.00 -10.00 3.85
C CYS A 49 -0.63 -10.93 4.90
N ASP A 50 0.19 -11.52 5.78
CA ASP A 50 -0.20 -12.44 6.85
C ASP A 50 -0.69 -11.73 8.11
N TYR A 51 -0.94 -10.41 8.03
CA TYR A 51 -1.43 -9.65 9.16
C TYR A 51 -2.79 -10.15 9.63
N ARG A 52 -2.86 -10.59 10.89
CA ARG A 52 -4.04 -11.27 11.46
C ARG A 52 -5.33 -10.48 11.27
N ASP A 53 -5.32 -9.17 11.51
CA ASP A 53 -6.54 -8.37 11.43
C ASP A 53 -7.03 -8.20 9.98
N ALA A 54 -6.13 -8.24 9.00
CA ALA A 54 -6.49 -8.25 7.59
C ALA A 54 -7.19 -9.56 7.22
N LEU A 55 -6.63 -10.70 7.64
CA LEU A 55 -7.22 -12.02 7.38
C LEU A 55 -8.57 -12.20 8.08
N LEU A 56 -8.71 -11.73 9.33
CA LEU A 56 -9.98 -11.74 10.06
C LEU A 56 -11.05 -10.88 9.38
N ARG A 57 -10.67 -9.70 8.86
CA ARG A 57 -11.60 -8.85 8.08
C ARG A 57 -12.05 -9.54 6.79
N ILE A 58 -11.14 -10.21 6.08
CA ILE A 58 -11.47 -10.98 4.87
C ILE A 58 -12.46 -12.09 5.22
N ALA A 59 -12.17 -12.90 6.24
CA ALA A 59 -13.03 -14.00 6.67
C ALA A 59 -14.41 -13.50 7.14
N SER A 60 -14.46 -12.40 7.89
CA SER A 60 -15.70 -11.78 8.36
C SER A 60 -16.55 -11.28 7.18
N ARG A 61 -15.95 -10.58 6.21
CA ARG A 61 -16.66 -10.08 5.03
C ARG A 61 -17.12 -11.21 4.10
N PHE A 62 -16.35 -12.28 4.00
CA PHE A 62 -16.75 -13.49 3.29
C PHE A 62 -18.00 -14.09 3.93
N ASN A 63 -17.94 -14.40 5.23
CA ASN A 63 -19.07 -14.96 5.99
C ASN A 63 -20.31 -14.06 5.92
N GLN A 64 -20.13 -12.74 6.02
CA GLN A 64 -21.23 -11.79 5.89
C GLN A 64 -21.90 -11.86 4.50
N LYS A 65 -21.13 -12.04 3.43
CA LYS A 65 -21.69 -12.15 2.07
C LYS A 65 -22.39 -13.49 1.85
N GLU A 66 -21.82 -14.58 2.35
CA GLU A 66 -22.42 -15.92 2.31
C GLU A 66 -23.79 -15.93 3.00
N ASP A 67 -23.88 -15.34 4.20
CA ASP A 67 -25.13 -15.22 4.95
C ASP A 67 -26.14 -14.29 4.26
N MET A 68 -25.73 -13.06 3.91
CA MET A 68 -26.67 -12.05 3.40
C MET A 68 -27.15 -12.29 1.96
N TYR A 69 -26.31 -12.85 1.09
CA TYR A 69 -26.61 -12.92 -0.34
C TYR A 69 -26.77 -14.33 -0.88
N TRP A 70 -26.15 -15.33 -0.26
CA TRP A 70 -26.15 -16.71 -0.78
C TRP A 70 -26.94 -17.69 0.10
N ALA A 71 -27.34 -17.28 1.31
CA ALA A 71 -28.02 -18.12 2.30
C ALA A 71 -27.26 -19.44 2.58
N THR A 72 -25.93 -19.38 2.59
CA THR A 72 -25.03 -20.48 2.92
C THR A 72 -24.34 -20.20 4.25
N ASP A 73 -23.80 -21.24 4.90
CA ASP A 73 -22.96 -21.12 6.12
C ASP A 73 -21.48 -21.38 5.81
N LEU A 74 -21.04 -21.02 4.60
CA LEU A 74 -19.65 -21.21 4.19
C LEU A 74 -18.74 -20.25 4.96
N ARG A 75 -17.68 -20.80 5.54
CA ARG A 75 -16.70 -20.04 6.31
C ARG A 75 -15.29 -20.36 5.84
N ILE A 76 -14.43 -19.34 5.82
CA ILE A 76 -12.98 -19.56 5.67
C ILE A 76 -12.46 -20.07 7.01
N LEU A 77 -11.91 -21.29 7.02
CA LEU A 77 -11.37 -21.94 8.20
C LEU A 77 -9.88 -21.62 8.38
N ASN A 78 -9.12 -21.62 7.29
CA ASN A 78 -7.68 -21.45 7.33
C ASN A 78 -7.15 -20.67 6.13
N PHE A 79 -6.00 -20.01 6.31
CA PHE A 79 -5.21 -19.36 5.27
C PHE A 79 -3.83 -20.01 5.21
N GLU A 80 -3.41 -20.40 4.01
CA GLU A 80 -2.16 -21.08 3.77
C GLU A 80 -1.36 -20.43 2.65
N LYS A 81 -0.03 -20.61 2.68
CA LYS A 81 0.90 -20.14 1.63
C LYS A 81 0.69 -18.67 1.25
N VAL A 82 0.31 -17.84 2.23
CA VAL A 82 0.11 -16.41 2.04
C VAL A 82 1.44 -15.77 1.67
N ARG A 83 1.48 -15.07 0.54
CA ARG A 83 2.65 -14.36 0.06
C ARG A 83 2.27 -13.06 -0.61
N GLU A 84 3.20 -12.11 -0.58
CA GLU A 84 3.10 -10.92 -1.38
C GLU A 84 3.33 -11.24 -2.86
N THR A 85 2.45 -10.71 -3.70
CA THR A 85 2.55 -10.78 -5.16
C THR A 85 3.14 -9.49 -5.74
N SER A 86 2.81 -8.33 -5.17
CA SER A 86 3.34 -7.03 -5.61
C SER A 86 3.11 -5.96 -4.55
N PHE A 87 4.03 -5.00 -4.44
CA PHE A 87 3.86 -3.81 -3.61
C PHE A 87 3.95 -2.54 -4.46
N ARG A 88 2.91 -1.68 -4.41
CA ARG A 88 2.80 -0.41 -5.16
C ARG A 88 3.14 -0.54 -6.66
N PRO A 89 2.44 -1.39 -7.44
CA PRO A 89 2.75 -1.57 -8.86
C PRO A 89 2.41 -0.37 -9.75
N TRP A 90 1.59 0.57 -9.26
CA TRP A 90 1.14 1.73 -10.02
C TRP A 90 2.00 2.96 -9.80
N ALA A 91 1.67 4.04 -10.52
CA ALA A 91 2.37 5.32 -10.43
C ALA A 91 2.49 5.82 -8.97
N ALA A 92 3.59 6.50 -8.67
CA ALA A 92 3.97 6.88 -7.30
C ALA A 92 2.91 7.68 -6.53
N GLN A 93 2.04 8.41 -7.24
CA GLN A 93 0.98 9.28 -6.71
C GLN A 93 -0.39 8.57 -6.59
N THR A 94 -0.42 7.25 -6.67
CA THR A 94 -1.65 6.46 -6.46
C THR A 94 -1.69 5.91 -5.04
N ILE A 95 -2.92 5.67 -4.54
CA ILE A 95 -3.15 4.99 -3.25
C ILE A 95 -2.28 3.72 -3.18
N PRO A 96 -1.33 3.62 -2.23
CA PRO A 96 -0.51 2.43 -2.07
C PRO A 96 -1.36 1.21 -1.85
N ARG A 97 -1.02 0.13 -2.55
CA ARG A 97 -1.63 -1.19 -2.38
C ARG A 97 -0.56 -2.27 -2.32
N ARG A 98 -0.74 -3.22 -1.40
CA ARG A 98 0.00 -4.48 -1.32
C ARG A 98 -0.92 -5.60 -1.83
N PHE A 99 -0.50 -6.28 -2.89
CA PHE A 99 -1.20 -7.44 -3.46
C PHE A 99 -0.69 -8.71 -2.83
N CYS A 100 -1.62 -9.56 -2.41
CA CYS A 100 -1.32 -10.80 -1.73
C CYS A 100 -2.06 -11.96 -2.43
N SER A 101 -1.44 -13.13 -2.40
CA SER A 101 -2.04 -14.38 -2.85
C SER A 101 -1.84 -15.47 -1.82
N GLY A 102 -2.77 -16.41 -1.75
CA GLY A 102 -2.68 -17.55 -0.84
C GLY A 102 -3.70 -18.63 -1.21
N ILE A 103 -3.85 -19.60 -0.32
CA ILE A 103 -4.86 -20.66 -0.41
C ILE A 103 -5.75 -20.55 0.82
N VAL A 104 -7.06 -20.65 0.63
CA VAL A 104 -8.03 -20.73 1.73
C VAL A 104 -8.68 -22.11 1.75
N GLU A 105 -8.92 -22.59 2.95
CA GLU A 105 -9.77 -23.76 3.20
C GLU A 105 -11.15 -23.28 3.64
N ILE A 106 -12.19 -23.80 3.00
CA ILE A 106 -13.58 -23.47 3.28
C ILE A 106 -14.21 -24.59 4.11
N SER A 107 -15.27 -24.28 4.87
CA SER A 107 -15.96 -25.22 5.77
C SER A 107 -16.58 -26.45 5.08
N ASP A 108 -16.73 -26.43 3.76
CA ASP A 108 -17.13 -27.59 2.94
C ASP A 108 -15.96 -28.51 2.57
N GLY A 109 -14.74 -28.21 3.03
CA GLY A 109 -13.50 -28.94 2.75
C GLY A 109 -12.84 -28.57 1.42
N SER A 110 -13.42 -27.64 0.65
CA SER A 110 -12.83 -27.17 -0.59
C SER A 110 -11.65 -26.23 -0.33
N ARG A 111 -10.71 -26.20 -1.28
CA ARG A 111 -9.52 -25.32 -1.22
C ARG A 111 -9.50 -24.42 -2.44
N HIS A 112 -9.41 -23.12 -2.20
CA HIS A 112 -9.45 -22.10 -3.24
C HIS A 112 -8.23 -21.19 -3.16
N VAL A 113 -7.75 -20.74 -4.32
CA VAL A 113 -6.74 -19.67 -4.37
C VAL A 113 -7.45 -18.36 -4.07
N ILE A 114 -6.90 -17.58 -3.13
CA ILE A 114 -7.38 -16.24 -2.83
C ILE A 114 -6.41 -15.19 -3.34
N HIS A 115 -6.98 -14.11 -3.89
CA HIS A 115 -6.26 -12.89 -4.24
C HIS A 115 -6.93 -11.73 -3.52
N TYR A 116 -6.14 -10.96 -2.77
CA TYR A 116 -6.63 -9.79 -2.05
C TYR A 116 -5.58 -8.69 -2.08
N SER A 117 -6.02 -7.47 -1.76
CA SER A 117 -5.13 -6.32 -1.72
C SER A 117 -5.36 -5.53 -0.43
N ILE A 118 -4.28 -5.16 0.24
CA ILE A 118 -4.33 -4.23 1.37
C ILE A 118 -4.03 -2.84 0.82
N ALA A 119 -4.97 -1.90 0.94
CA ALA A 119 -4.84 -0.55 0.40
C ALA A 119 -4.88 0.51 1.51
N GLU A 120 -4.06 1.55 1.37
CA GLU A 120 -4.07 2.72 2.25
C GLU A 120 -5.39 3.46 2.07
N ASP A 121 -5.94 4.05 3.13
CA ASP A 121 -7.20 4.80 3.10
C ASP A 121 -8.40 4.06 2.46
N ALA A 122 -8.38 2.72 2.49
CA ALA A 122 -9.48 1.87 2.02
C ALA A 122 -10.33 1.29 3.16
N GLY A 123 -10.06 1.71 4.40
CA GLY A 123 -10.87 1.40 5.57
C GLY A 123 -12.18 2.18 5.59
N MET A 124 -12.92 2.09 6.69
CA MET A 124 -14.14 2.87 6.88
C MET A 124 -13.83 4.37 6.73
N ILE A 125 -14.60 5.07 5.89
CA ILE A 125 -14.45 6.50 5.54
C ILE A 125 -13.03 6.94 5.11
N GLY A 126 -12.17 5.99 4.70
CA GLY A 126 -10.78 6.27 4.34
C GLY A 126 -9.87 6.62 5.52
N ALA A 127 -10.25 6.31 6.75
CA ALA A 127 -9.46 6.63 7.95
C ALA A 127 -8.30 5.65 8.24
N SER A 128 -8.20 4.54 7.50
CA SER A 128 -7.20 3.50 7.73
C SER A 128 -7.03 2.61 6.49
N TRP A 129 -6.20 1.57 6.60
CA TRP A 129 -6.08 0.57 5.55
C TRP A 129 -7.33 -0.33 5.44
N GLY A 130 -7.58 -0.85 4.24
CA GLY A 130 -8.67 -1.78 3.93
C GLY A 130 -8.21 -2.98 3.10
N VAL A 131 -9.07 -4.00 3.06
CA VAL A 131 -8.92 -5.26 2.30
C VAL A 131 -10.07 -5.49 1.35
#